data_AF-A0A2M7PRN9-F1
#
_entry.id   AF-A0A2M7PRN9-F1
#
_cell.length_a   1.000
_cell.length_b   1.000
_cell.length_c   1.000
_cell.angle_alpha   90.00
_cell.angle_beta   90.00
_cell.angle_gamma   90.00
#
_symmetry.space_group_name_H-M   'P 1'
#
loop_
_entity.id
_entity.type
_entity.pdbx_description
1 polymer ?
#
loop_
_entity_poly.entity_id
_entity_poly.type
_entity_poly.pdbx_seq_one_letter_code
_entity_poly.pdbx_strand_id
1 'polypeptide(L)'
;MKESKTIVKIMISGYYGFNNFGDEAILKSMVRAFKEKIPQIKILVLSQNPVHTSQAYQVKAINRLHLISILNCLRDTNLFISGGGGLLQDSTGKGWSIWYYLGLILGAKIIRVPVMIYAQGIGPISQPVNKKLMRWILNKVDLITVRDNF
;
A
#
# COMPACT_ATOMS: atom_id res chain seq x y z
N MET A 1 33.09 12.72 10.00
CA MET A 1 32.56 11.89 8.90
C MET A 1 31.03 12.05 8.91
N LYS A 2 30.44 12.78 7.96
CA LYS A 2 28.98 12.97 7.92
C LYS A 2 28.35 11.63 7.55
N GLU A 3 27.59 11.02 8.45
CA GLU A 3 26.70 9.91 8.09
C GLU A 3 25.81 10.39 6.94
N SER A 4 25.98 9.79 5.78
CA SER A 4 25.07 10.01 4.66
C SER A 4 23.74 9.37 5.05
N LYS A 5 22.84 10.14 5.69
CA LYS A 5 21.50 9.68 6.04
C LYS A 5 20.83 9.18 4.77
N THR A 6 20.74 7.86 4.60
CA THR A 6 20.03 7.25 3.48
C THR A 6 18.59 7.76 3.53
N ILE A 7 18.18 8.48 2.49
CA ILE A 7 16.82 9.00 2.39
C ILE A 7 15.89 7.80 2.25
N VAL A 8 15.03 7.59 3.24
CA VAL A 8 14.03 6.50 3.24
C VAL A 8 12.96 6.81 2.20
N LYS A 9 12.70 5.86 1.30
CA LYS A 9 11.70 5.94 0.24
C LYS A 9 10.64 4.86 0.47
N ILE A 10 9.38 5.28 0.59
CA ILE A 10 8.26 4.36 0.77
C ILE A 10 7.24 4.52 -0.36
N MET A 11 6.66 3.39 -0.76
CA MET A 11 5.52 3.35 -1.69
C MET A 11 4.30 2.85 -0.94
N ILE A 12 3.18 3.58 -1.04
CA ILE A 12 1.93 3.25 -0.36
C ILE A 12 0.87 2.94 -1.41
N SER A 13 0.22 1.79 -1.27
CA SER A 13 -0.95 1.39 -2.05
C SER A 13 -2.20 1.38 -1.18
N GLY A 14 -3.36 1.65 -1.78
CA GLY A 14 -4.65 1.60 -1.09
C GLY A 14 -5.78 2.09 -1.98
N TYR A 15 -6.98 2.24 -1.42
CA TYR A 15 -8.14 2.80 -2.11
C TYR A 15 -8.13 4.34 -2.07
N TYR A 16 -7.05 4.94 -2.60
CA TYR A 16 -6.82 6.38 -2.54
C TYR A 16 -7.07 7.08 -3.88
N GLY A 17 -7.47 8.35 -3.83
CA GLY A 17 -7.86 9.15 -4.99
C GLY A 17 -9.27 8.87 -5.48
N PHE A 18 -10.07 8.13 -4.70
CA PHE A 18 -11.49 7.85 -4.98
C PHE A 18 -12.44 8.80 -4.25
N ASN A 19 -11.92 9.78 -3.51
CA ASN A 19 -12.68 10.68 -2.63
C ASN A 19 -13.50 9.93 -1.57
N ASN A 20 -13.04 8.75 -1.15
CA ASN A 20 -13.60 8.03 0.00
C ASN A 20 -13.03 8.65 1.28
N PHE A 21 -13.82 9.42 2.01
CA PHE A 21 -13.37 10.12 3.22
C PHE A 21 -12.64 9.23 4.24
N GLY A 22 -13.06 7.97 4.39
CA GLY A 22 -12.43 7.02 5.29
C GLY A 22 -11.01 6.66 4.85
N ASP A 23 -10.85 6.22 3.61
CA ASP A 23 -9.54 5.83 3.07
C ASP A 23 -8.60 7.04 2.94
N GLU A 24 -9.13 8.19 2.53
CA GLU A 24 -8.39 9.46 2.48
C GLU A 24 -7.89 9.88 3.87
N ALA A 25 -8.69 9.70 4.93
CA ALA A 25 -8.28 9.96 6.30
C ALA A 25 -7.20 8.99 6.80
N ILE A 26 -7.26 7.71 6.41
CA ILE A 26 -6.22 6.71 6.69
C ILE A 26 -4.90 7.15 6.04
N LEU A 27 -4.93 7.51 4.76
CA LEU A 27 -3.74 7.99 4.04
C LEU A 27 -3.17 9.23 4.70
N LYS A 28 -4.01 10.22 5.02
CA LYS A 28 -3.60 11.47 5.69
C LYS A 28 -2.86 11.20 6.99
N SER A 29 -3.44 10.32 7.82
CA SER A 29 -2.88 9.96 9.12
C SER A 29 -1.54 9.23 8.99
N MET A 30 -1.45 8.31 8.03
CA MET A 30 -0.22 7.57 7.73
C MET A 30 0.90 8.50 7.24
N VAL A 31 0.61 9.36 6.26
CA VAL A 31 1.57 10.33 5.72
C VAL A 31 2.07 11.26 6.82
N ARG A 32 1.17 11.77 7.67
CA ARG A 32 1.51 12.64 8.79
C ARG A 32 2.44 11.93 9.76
N ALA A 33 2.08 10.73 10.23
CA ALA A 33 2.87 9.97 11.19
C ALA A 33 4.28 9.66 10.65
N PHE A 34 4.42 9.31 9.37
CA PHE A 34 5.73 9.07 8.76
C PHE A 34 6.57 10.34 8.65
N LYS A 35 5.99 11.46 8.22
CA LYS A 35 6.70 12.74 8.11
C LYS A 35 7.13 13.28 9.48
N GLU A 36 6.31 13.10 10.52
CA GLU A 36 6.63 13.49 11.89
C GLU A 36 7.82 12.68 12.45
N LYS A 37 7.86 11.36 12.19
CA LYS A 37 8.96 10.50 12.67
C LYS A 37 10.22 10.55 11.80
N ILE A 38 10.07 10.74 10.49
CA ILE A 38 11.17 10.75 9.52
C ILE A 38 11.00 11.97 8.61
N PRO A 39 11.51 13.15 9.00
CA PRO A 39 11.26 14.41 8.27
C PRO A 39 11.69 14.42 6.80
N GLN A 40 12.70 13.62 6.43
CA GLN A 40 13.22 13.55 5.06
C GLN A 40 12.63 12.39 4.23
N ILE A 41 11.60 11.70 4.74
CA ILE A 41 11.01 10.56 4.06
C ILE A 41 10.41 10.98 2.70
N LYS A 42 10.67 10.18 1.67
CA LYS A 42 10.03 10.31 0.37
C LYS A 42 8.88 9.32 0.28
N ILE A 43 7.67 9.84 0.08
CA ILE A 43 6.45 9.04 -0.02
C ILE A 43 5.92 9.11 -1.44
N LEU A 44 5.71 7.94 -2.05
CA LEU A 44 5.01 7.76 -3.30
C LEU A 44 3.67 7.04 -3.02
N VAL A 45 2.56 7.60 -3.48
CA VAL A 45 1.23 7.00 -3.31
C VAL A 45 0.68 6.50 -4.64
N LEU A 46 0.19 5.27 -4.67
CA LEU A 46 -0.61 4.76 -5.78
C LEU A 46 -2.04 5.28 -5.63
N SER A 47 -2.50 6.07 -6.60
CA SER A 47 -3.78 6.77 -6.53
C SER A 47 -4.58 6.68 -7.82
N GLN A 48 -5.90 6.69 -7.71
CA GLN A 48 -6.82 6.87 -8.84
C GLN A 48 -6.76 8.30 -9.40
N ASN A 49 -6.54 9.30 -8.54
CA ASN A 49 -6.35 10.71 -8.92
C ASN A 49 -5.02 11.23 -8.34
N PRO A 50 -3.90 11.03 -9.05
CA PRO A 50 -2.58 11.39 -8.57
C PRO A 50 -2.40 12.89 -8.33
N VAL A 51 -3.01 13.75 -9.15
CA VAL A 51 -2.91 15.21 -9.01
C VAL A 51 -3.54 15.64 -7.70
N HIS A 52 -4.78 15.24 -7.46
CA HIS A 52 -5.50 15.54 -6.22
C HIS A 52 -4.76 15.00 -4.99
N THR A 53 -4.32 13.74 -5.05
CA THR A 53 -3.61 13.09 -3.93
C THR A 53 -2.28 13.79 -3.61
N SER A 54 -1.53 14.18 -4.64
CA SER A 54 -0.26 14.88 -4.46
C SER A 54 -0.45 16.23 -3.78
N GLN A 55 -1.47 16.99 -4.20
CA GLN A 55 -1.82 18.30 -3.62
C GLN A 55 -2.33 18.19 -2.18
N ALA A 56 -3.25 17.25 -1.92
CA ALA A 56 -3.89 17.09 -0.62
C ALA A 56 -2.92 16.65 0.48
N TYR A 57 -1.97 15.76 0.16
CA TYR A 57 -1.06 15.15 1.16
C TYR A 57 0.39 15.63 1.06
N GLN A 58 0.71 16.46 0.06
CA GLN A 58 2.05 16.96 -0.19
C GLN A 58 3.05 15.81 -0.38
N VAL A 59 2.68 14.83 -1.21
CA VAL A 59 3.46 13.62 -1.54
C VAL A 59 3.56 13.46 -3.05
N LYS A 60 4.45 12.58 -3.53
CA LYS A 60 4.38 12.15 -4.93
C LYS A 60 3.24 11.14 -5.07
N ALA A 61 2.51 11.18 -6.17
CA ALA A 61 1.55 10.14 -6.51
C ALA A 61 1.62 9.75 -7.99
N ILE A 62 1.30 8.49 -8.28
CA ILE A 62 1.20 7.96 -9.64
C ILE A 62 -0.10 7.19 -9.83
N ASN A 63 -0.51 7.00 -11.08
CA ASN A 63 -1.72 6.26 -11.39
C ASN A 63 -1.56 4.79 -10.94
N ARG A 64 -2.50 4.34 -10.12
CA ARG A 64 -2.50 3.00 -9.51
C ARG A 64 -2.65 1.84 -10.51
N LEU A 65 -3.11 2.11 -11.74
CA LEU A 65 -3.24 1.11 -12.80
C LEU A 65 -2.03 1.09 -13.76
N HIS A 66 -1.11 2.04 -13.64
CA HIS A 66 0.03 2.13 -14.55
C HIS A 66 1.18 1.21 -14.11
N LEU A 67 1.00 -0.10 -14.34
CA LEU A 67 1.85 -1.18 -13.84
C LEU A 67 3.35 -0.99 -14.15
N ILE A 68 3.70 -0.53 -15.35
CA ILE A 68 5.09 -0.30 -15.75
C ILE A 68 5.74 0.76 -14.84
N SER A 69 5.05 1.88 -14.59
CA SER A 69 5.55 2.90 -13.66
C SER A 69 5.65 2.38 -12.24
N ILE A 70 4.68 1.58 -11.79
CA ILE A 70 4.70 1.00 -10.45
C ILE A 70 5.94 0.11 -10.27
N LEU A 71 6.18 -0.81 -11.20
CA LEU A 71 7.35 -1.70 -11.15
C LEU A 71 8.67 -0.91 -11.23
N ASN A 72 8.73 0.13 -12.06
CA ASN A 72 9.91 0.98 -12.14
C ASN A 72 10.16 1.75 -10.83
N CYS A 73 9.12 2.30 -10.21
CA CYS A 73 9.22 2.99 -8.93
C CYS A 73 9.52 2.05 -7.76
N LEU A 74 9.07 0.79 -7.81
CA LEU A 74 9.36 -0.21 -6.79
C LEU A 74 10.88 -0.47 -6.67
N ARG A 75 11.62 -0.40 -7.78
CA ARG A 75 13.09 -0.55 -7.74
C ARG A 75 13.80 0.56 -6.96
N ASP A 76 13.18 1.73 -6.81
CA ASP A 76 13.68 2.85 -6.02
C ASP A 76 12.96 2.98 -4.66
N THR A 77 12.32 1.91 -4.18
CA THR A 77 11.54 1.89 -2.94
C THR A 77 12.24 1.02 -1.89
N ASN A 78 12.37 1.53 -0.66
CA ASN A 78 12.92 0.78 0.47
C ASN A 78 11.86 -0.03 1.24
N LEU A 79 10.61 0.41 1.19
CA LEU A 79 9.48 -0.28 1.83
C LEU A 79 8.21 -0.06 1.01
N PHE A 80 7.53 -1.16 0.67
CA PHE A 80 6.19 -1.12 0.10
C PHE A 80 5.16 -1.35 1.20
N ILE A 81 4.18 -0.44 1.29
CA ILE A 81 3.10 -0.49 2.27
C ILE A 81 1.79 -0.74 1.52
N SER A 82 1.16 -1.88 1.79
CA SER A 82 -0.25 -2.08 1.50
C SER A 82 -1.03 -1.42 2.63
N GLY A 83 -1.56 -0.22 2.36
CA GLY A 83 -2.33 0.56 3.31
C GLY A 83 -3.61 -0.13 3.76
N GLY A 84 -4.14 0.32 4.89
CA GLY A 84 -5.28 -0.30 5.56
C GLY A 84 -6.62 -0.03 4.90
N GLY A 85 -7.68 -0.50 5.56
CA GLY A 85 -9.06 -0.43 5.07
C GLY A 85 -9.64 -1.81 4.75
N GLY A 86 -10.73 -1.84 3.99
CA GLY A 86 -11.43 -3.06 3.55
C GLY A 86 -10.89 -3.67 2.25
N LEU A 87 -9.61 -3.44 1.92
CA LEU A 87 -9.04 -3.77 0.61
C LEU A 87 -9.00 -5.28 0.29
N LEU A 88 -8.88 -6.11 1.32
CA LEU A 88 -8.90 -7.57 1.23
C LEU A 88 -10.25 -8.14 1.67
N GLN A 89 -11.35 -7.64 1.11
CA GLN A 89 -12.71 -8.10 1.39
C GLN A 89 -13.47 -8.42 0.11
N ASP A 90 -14.36 -9.42 0.18
CA ASP A 90 -15.15 -9.90 -0.96
C ASP A 90 -16.46 -9.11 -1.18
N SER A 91 -16.63 -7.97 -0.50
CA SER A 91 -17.92 -7.26 -0.39
C SER A 91 -18.26 -6.32 -1.56
N THR A 92 -17.35 -6.10 -2.52
CA THR A 92 -17.55 -5.14 -3.63
C THR A 92 -17.60 -5.76 -5.03
N GLY A 93 -17.80 -7.08 -5.13
CA GLY A 93 -18.09 -7.77 -6.40
C GLY A 93 -16.89 -8.41 -7.09
N LYS A 94 -17.11 -9.64 -7.57
CA LYS A 94 -16.23 -10.54 -8.36
C LYS A 94 -14.79 -10.81 -7.86
N GLY A 95 -14.31 -10.19 -6.78
CA GLY A 95 -12.99 -10.48 -6.17
C GLY A 95 -11.78 -9.90 -6.91
N TRP A 96 -11.98 -9.07 -7.95
CA TRP A 96 -10.90 -8.49 -8.76
C TRP A 96 -10.00 -7.51 -7.97
N SER A 97 -10.56 -6.83 -6.98
CA SER A 97 -9.82 -5.92 -6.10
C SER A 97 -8.73 -6.65 -5.32
N ILE A 98 -9.05 -7.84 -4.79
CA ILE A 98 -8.10 -8.69 -4.05
C ILE A 98 -6.92 -9.05 -4.96
N TRP A 99 -7.19 -9.46 -6.20
CA TRP A 99 -6.14 -9.89 -7.12
C TRP A 99 -5.21 -8.74 -7.49
N TYR A 100 -5.76 -7.53 -7.66
CA TYR A 100 -4.98 -6.33 -7.88
C TYR A 100 -3.98 -6.07 -6.73
N TYR A 101 -4.45 -6.03 -5.47
CA TYR A 101 -3.58 -5.75 -4.32
C TYR A 101 -2.58 -6.88 -4.05
N LEU A 102 -3.01 -8.15 -4.20
CA LEU A 102 -2.11 -9.30 -4.12
C LEU A 102 -1.03 -9.27 -5.21
N GLY A 103 -1.38 -8.84 -6.42
CA GLY A 103 -0.43 -8.65 -7.53
C GLY A 103 0.60 -7.56 -7.23
N LEU A 104 0.20 -6.44 -6.62
CA LEU A 104 1.14 -5.41 -6.17
C LEU A 104 2.12 -5.92 -5.11
N ILE A 105 1.61 -6.63 -4.10
CA ILE A 105 2.43 -7.25 -3.05
C ILE A 105 3.43 -8.23 -3.69
N LEU A 106 2.94 -9.10 -4.58
CA LEU A 106 3.80 -10.06 -5.27
C LEU A 106 4.86 -9.36 -6.12
N GLY A 107 4.52 -8.29 -6.84
CA GLY A 107 5.46 -7.48 -7.60
C GLY A 107 6.57 -6.88 -6.72
N ALA A 108 6.20 -6.33 -5.56
CA ALA A 108 7.16 -5.84 -4.58
C ALA A 108 8.09 -6.96 -4.07
N LYS A 109 7.54 -8.16 -3.77
CA LYS A 109 8.35 -9.32 -3.34
C LYS A 109 9.28 -9.84 -4.45
N ILE A 110 8.84 -9.85 -5.71
CA ILE A 110 9.69 -10.23 -6.86
C ILE A 110 10.87 -9.25 -6.99
N ILE A 111 10.64 -7.96 -6.81
CA ILE A 111 11.68 -6.91 -6.82
C ILE A 111 12.49 -6.91 -5.51
N ARG A 112 12.15 -7.77 -4.54
CA ARG A 112 12.79 -7.90 -3.22
C ARG A 112 12.68 -6.64 -2.35
N VAL A 113 11.61 -5.88 -2.54
CA VAL A 113 11.25 -4.78 -1.63
C VAL A 113 10.56 -5.38 -0.40
N PRO A 114 10.97 -5.03 0.83
CA PRO A 114 10.22 -5.36 2.04
C PRO A 114 8.77 -4.87 1.94
N VAL A 115 7.82 -5.71 2.35
CA VAL A 115 6.38 -5.42 2.30
C VAL A 115 5.82 -5.36 3.72
N MET A 116 5.08 -4.29 4.00
CA MET A 116 4.24 -4.16 5.19
C MET A 116 2.77 -4.07 4.78
N ILE A 117 1.92 -4.84 5.46
CA ILE A 117 0.48 -4.65 5.43
C ILE A 117 0.09 -3.87 6.68
N TYR A 118 -0.55 -2.72 6.49
CA TYR A 118 -0.82 -1.77 7.57
C TYR A 118 -2.31 -1.72 7.90
N ALA A 119 -2.70 -2.02 9.15
CA ALA A 119 -4.05 -1.83 9.70
C ALA A 119 -5.18 -2.34 8.78
N GLN A 120 -4.98 -3.52 8.20
CA GLN A 120 -5.91 -4.11 7.26
C GLN A 120 -7.12 -4.70 8.00
N GLY A 121 -8.33 -4.38 7.55
CA GLY A 121 -9.54 -5.09 7.99
C GLY A 121 -9.69 -6.38 7.18
N ILE A 122 -9.61 -7.54 7.83
CA ILE A 122 -9.82 -8.85 7.20
C ILE A 122 -11.31 -9.16 7.27
N GLY A 123 -12.02 -9.02 6.14
CA GLY A 123 -13.41 -9.44 6.01
C GLY A 123 -13.52 -10.93 5.64
N PRO A 124 -14.72 -11.53 5.68
CA PRO A 124 -14.91 -12.91 5.28
C PRO A 124 -14.54 -13.09 3.80
N ILE A 125 -13.61 -14.02 3.54
CA ILE A 125 -13.22 -14.40 2.18
C ILE A 125 -14.04 -15.61 1.79
N SER A 126 -14.97 -15.42 0.88
CA SER A 126 -15.95 -16.46 0.50
C SER A 126 -15.33 -17.52 -0.41
N GLN A 127 -14.35 -17.14 -1.25
CA GLN A 127 -13.79 -18.03 -2.26
C GLN A 127 -12.53 -18.80 -1.78
N PRO A 128 -12.51 -20.14 -1.87
CA PRO A 128 -11.37 -20.97 -1.45
C PRO A 128 -10.06 -20.66 -2.20
N VAL A 129 -10.15 -20.29 -3.49
CA VAL A 129 -8.99 -19.93 -4.32
C VAL A 129 -8.34 -18.65 -3.80
N ASN A 130 -9.14 -17.62 -3.52
CA ASN A 130 -8.67 -16.35 -2.94
C ASN A 130 -8.02 -16.58 -1.57
N LYS A 131 -8.58 -17.48 -0.75
CA LYS A 131 -8.02 -17.85 0.56
C LYS A 131 -6.65 -18.53 0.44
N LYS A 132 -6.47 -19.46 -0.52
CA LYS A 132 -5.18 -20.12 -0.78
C LYS A 132 -4.14 -19.13 -1.29
N LEU A 133 -4.50 -18.31 -2.28
CA LEU A 133 -3.58 -17.31 -2.86
C LEU A 133 -3.15 -16.29 -1.82
N MET A 134 -4.11 -15.74 -1.06
CA MET A 134 -3.83 -14.82 0.02
C MET A 134 -2.88 -15.45 1.04
N ARG A 135 -3.16 -16.67 1.54
CA ARG A 135 -2.26 -17.36 2.47
C ARG A 135 -0.85 -17.50 1.91
N TRP A 136 -0.71 -17.90 0.64
CA TRP A 136 0.59 -18.08 0.01
C TRP A 136 1.39 -16.76 -0.09
N ILE A 137 0.73 -15.66 -0.44
CA ILE A 137 1.37 -14.33 -0.56
C ILE A 137 1.65 -13.73 0.81
N LEU A 138 0.68 -13.76 1.72
CA LEU A 138 0.81 -13.18 3.07
C LEU A 138 1.91 -13.84 3.88
N ASN A 139 2.13 -15.15 3.72
CA ASN A 139 3.25 -15.85 4.35
C ASN A 139 4.65 -15.37 3.88
N LYS A 140 4.71 -14.52 2.84
CA LYS A 140 5.96 -13.92 2.33
C LYS A 140 6.10 -12.45 2.72
N VAL A 141 5.09 -11.85 3.33
CA VAL A 141 5.10 -10.44 3.76
C VAL A 141 5.92 -10.30 5.04
N ASP A 142 6.66 -9.20 5.15
CA ASP A 142 7.65 -9.00 6.20
C ASP A 142 7.01 -8.50 7.51
N LEU A 143 5.89 -7.79 7.43
CA LEU A 143 5.11 -7.36 8.58
C LEU A 143 3.62 -7.22 8.24
N ILE A 144 2.75 -7.76 9.09
CA ILE A 144 1.30 -7.63 8.97
C ILE A 144 0.77 -7.01 10.26
N THR A 145 0.04 -5.90 10.15
CA THR A 145 -0.73 -5.33 11.25
C THR A 145 -2.22 -5.35 10.92
N VAL A 146 -3.01 -5.79 11.90
CA VAL A 146 -4.48 -5.85 11.81
C VAL A 146 -5.09 -4.74 12.67
N ARG A 147 -6.24 -4.22 12.24
CA ARG A 147 -6.97 -3.21 13.02
C ARG A 147 -7.82 -3.84 14.12
N ASP A 148 -8.41 -5.00 13.83
CA ASP A 148 -9.41 -5.63 14.67
C ASP A 148 -8.78 -6.91 15.28
N ASN A 149 -8.87 -7.06 16.60
CA ASN A 149 -8.50 -8.29 17.31
C ASN A 149 -9.69 -9.26 17.22
N PHE A 150 -9.45 -10.47 16.71
CA PHE A 150 -10.46 -11.55 16.66
C PHE A 150 -10.48 -12.34 17.95
#